data_AF-A0A1S2YH30-F1
#
_entry.id   AF-A0A1S2YH30-F1
#
_cell.length_a   1.000
_cell.length_b   1.000
_cell.length_c   1.000
_cell.angle_alpha   90.00
_cell.angle_beta   90.00
_cell.angle_gamma   90.00
#
_symmetry.space_group_name_H-M   'P 1'
#
loop_
_entity.id
_entity.type
_entity.pdbx_description
1 polymer ?
#
loop_
_entity_poly.entity_id
_entity_poly.type
_entity_poly.pdbx_seq_one_letter_code
_entity_poly.pdbx_strand_id
1 'polypeptide(L)'
;MQVNEKMRNRYHLGEKRWFLGLLVILGIIGASLFITTLLQTSNNTLLCSLTRTNTRTTNQLNNPTQIQLHAILHYATSHVVPQQSISEISVTLDVIKSLNRPINFLVFGLGHDSLMWTGFNPSGTTLFLEEDPKWVQTVLKDAPELRAHTVQYRTQLQEADELLKSYKSEPTCSPAKAFLRGNEKCKLALHNLPDEVYETDWDLIMIDAPRGYFAEAPGRMAAIFSMTVMARNRKGSGVTHVFLHDVDRKVEKVYAEEFLCRKNLVKGVGRLWHFEIPSLGNQNNTLDHSIASRFC
;
A
#
# COMPACT_ATOMS: atom_id res chain seq x y z
N MET A 1 19.11 61.36 93.60
CA MET A 1 18.76 62.79 93.57
C MET A 1 18.89 63.26 92.12
N GLN A 2 17.74 63.62 91.54
CA GLN A 2 17.45 64.36 90.29
C GLN A 2 18.61 64.58 89.30
N VAL A 3 18.56 64.00 88.09
CA VAL A 3 17.85 64.48 86.88
C VAL A 3 18.21 65.92 86.53
N ASN A 4 18.84 66.12 85.36
CA ASN A 4 18.46 67.26 84.54
C ASN A 4 18.44 66.88 83.05
N GLU A 5 17.33 67.28 82.46
CA GLU A 5 16.80 66.91 81.16
C GLU A 5 17.31 67.89 80.10
N LYS A 6 17.53 67.43 78.86
CA LYS A 6 17.44 68.33 77.71
C LYS A 6 16.82 67.61 76.53
N MET A 7 15.50 67.69 76.46
CA MET A 7 14.72 67.41 75.27
C MET A 7 15.14 68.34 74.12
N ARG A 8 15.33 67.76 72.93
CA ARG A 8 15.20 68.47 71.66
C ARG A 8 14.36 67.64 70.71
N ASN A 9 13.16 68.16 70.49
CA ASN A 9 12.18 67.75 69.49
C ASN A 9 12.84 67.75 68.09
N ARG A 10 12.48 66.78 67.23
CA ARG A 10 11.71 67.01 65.99
C ARG A 10 11.89 65.87 64.96
N TYR A 11 10.80 65.66 64.23
CA TYR A 11 10.65 65.14 62.87
C TYR A 11 10.34 63.66 62.64
N HIS A 12 9.02 63.44 62.68
CA HIS A 12 8.21 62.46 61.97
C HIS A 12 8.62 62.33 60.49
N LEU A 13 9.47 61.37 60.13
CA LEU A 13 9.63 60.95 58.73
C LEU A 13 10.21 59.53 58.65
N GLY A 14 9.36 58.52 58.44
CA GLY A 14 9.86 57.15 58.26
C GLY A 14 8.88 56.08 57.78
N GLU A 15 7.56 56.29 57.85
CA GLU A 15 6.60 55.19 57.59
C GLU A 15 6.27 54.94 56.10
N LYS A 16 6.61 55.86 55.19
CA LYS A 16 6.26 55.72 53.76
C LYS A 16 7.32 55.05 52.88
N ARG A 17 8.51 54.73 53.41
CA ARG A 17 9.61 54.17 52.60
C ARG A 17 9.55 52.65 52.46
N TRP A 18 8.99 51.94 53.45
CA TRP A 18 8.87 50.48 53.39
C TRP A 18 7.81 50.00 52.39
N PHE A 19 6.68 50.72 52.29
CA PHE A 19 5.64 50.45 51.27
C PHE A 19 6.18 50.58 49.84
N LEU A 20 7.06 51.57 49.59
CA LEU A 20 7.69 51.73 48.28
C LEU A 20 8.61 50.55 47.95
N GLY A 21 9.36 50.06 48.94
CA GLY A 21 10.21 48.88 48.78
C GLY A 21 9.41 47.60 48.49
N LEU A 22 8.28 47.42 49.17
CA LEU A 22 7.39 46.26 49.00
C LEU A 22 6.74 46.23 47.60
N LEU A 23 6.33 47.39 47.08
CA LEU A 23 5.78 47.51 45.72
C LEU A 23 6.82 47.23 44.63
N VAL A 24 8.07 47.67 44.84
CA VAL A 24 9.17 47.37 43.90
C VAL A 24 9.48 45.88 43.88
N ILE A 25 9.51 45.21 45.04
CA ILE A 25 9.76 43.76 45.11
C ILE A 25 8.64 42.97 44.44
N LEU A 26 7.37 43.32 44.67
CA LEU A 26 6.23 42.69 43.99
C LEU A 26 6.26 42.92 42.48
N GLY A 27 6.67 44.11 42.02
CA GLY A 27 6.87 44.40 40.61
C GLY A 27 7.96 43.55 39.96
N ILE A 28 9.09 43.32 40.67
CA ILE A 28 10.18 42.46 40.18
C ILE A 28 9.75 41.00 40.11
N ILE A 29 8.99 40.50 41.10
CA ILE A 29 8.47 39.12 41.10
C ILE A 29 7.42 38.94 39.98
N GLY A 30 6.55 39.93 39.76
CA GLY A 30 5.60 39.91 38.65
C GLY A 30 6.29 39.94 37.28
N ALA A 31 7.34 40.75 37.13
CA ALA A 31 8.12 40.83 35.91
C ALA A 31 8.92 39.54 35.64
N SER A 32 9.49 38.91 36.67
CA SER A 32 10.19 37.63 36.51
C SER A 32 9.24 36.50 36.14
N LEU A 33 8.05 36.43 36.75
CA LEU A 33 7.00 35.49 36.37
C LEU A 33 6.52 35.73 34.93
N PHE A 34 6.33 36.98 34.51
CA PHE A 34 5.94 37.33 33.14
C PHE A 34 7.02 37.01 32.10
N ILE A 35 8.31 37.19 32.44
CA ILE A 35 9.42 36.77 31.57
C ILE A 35 9.51 35.25 31.49
N THR A 36 9.28 34.53 32.59
CA THR A 36 9.27 33.05 32.56
C THR A 36 8.13 32.49 31.74
N THR A 37 6.93 33.11 31.77
CA THR A 37 5.81 32.70 30.90
C THR A 37 6.10 33.04 29.43
N LEU A 38 6.71 34.19 29.13
CA LEU A 38 7.18 34.52 27.76
C LEU A 38 8.23 33.53 27.24
N LEU A 39 9.21 33.14 28.07
CA LEU A 39 10.24 32.17 27.70
C LEU A 39 9.68 30.73 27.58
N GLN A 40 8.72 30.36 28.42
CA GLN A 40 8.04 29.07 28.33
C GLN A 40 7.08 28.99 27.12
N THR A 41 6.51 30.13 26.70
CA THR A 41 5.71 30.23 25.46
C THR A 41 6.61 30.26 24.22
N SER A 42 7.82 30.83 24.30
CA SER A 42 8.85 30.77 23.24
C SER A 42 9.36 29.36 22.98
N ASN A 43 9.29 28.46 23.96
CA ASN A 43 9.67 27.05 23.80
C ASN A 43 8.53 26.17 23.24
N ASN A 44 7.34 26.73 23.00
CA ASN A 44 6.23 26.02 22.36
C ASN A 44 6.07 26.43 20.89
N THR A 45 6.71 25.64 20.02
CA THR A 45 6.10 25.02 18.82
C THR A 45 5.44 25.87 17.72
N LEU A 46 5.49 27.20 17.71
CA LEU A 46 4.87 28.00 16.63
C LEU A 46 5.87 28.60 15.62
N LEU A 47 7.06 29.04 16.04
CA LEU A 47 8.02 29.69 15.12
C LEU A 47 9.00 28.74 14.42
N CYS A 48 9.23 27.53 14.95
CA CYS A 48 9.91 26.46 14.19
C CYS A 48 9.01 25.83 13.12
N SER A 49 7.71 26.14 13.08
CA SER A 49 6.78 25.56 12.09
C SER A 49 6.81 26.31 10.75
N LEU A 50 7.27 27.56 10.71
CA LEU A 50 7.25 28.39 9.50
C LEU A 50 8.58 28.38 8.71
N THR A 51 9.69 28.01 9.35
CA THR A 51 10.99 27.79 8.67
C THR A 51 11.27 26.32 8.35
N ARG A 52 10.46 25.39 8.90
CA ARG A 52 10.55 23.94 8.68
C ARG A 52 9.52 23.41 7.66
N THR A 53 8.90 24.29 6.88
CA THR A 53 8.02 23.92 5.77
C THR A 53 8.76 23.80 4.44
N ASN A 54 9.91 24.45 4.26
CA ASN A 54 10.67 24.40 2.99
C ASN A 54 11.88 23.45 2.98
N THR A 55 12.26 22.84 4.11
CA THR A 55 13.44 21.93 4.19
C THR A 55 13.11 20.49 4.58
N ARG A 56 11.85 20.18 4.89
CA ARG A 56 11.41 18.82 5.27
C ARG A 56 10.99 17.95 4.09
N THR A 57 10.59 18.55 2.98
CA THR A 57 10.09 17.82 1.80
C THR A 57 11.19 17.13 1.00
N THR A 58 12.45 17.56 1.12
CA THR A 58 13.57 16.97 0.36
C THR A 58 14.35 15.89 1.14
N ASN A 59 14.39 15.98 2.48
CA ASN A 59 15.16 15.02 3.30
C ASN A 59 14.37 13.78 3.76
N GLN A 60 13.03 13.78 3.69
CA GLN A 60 12.23 12.58 4.01
C GLN A 60 12.20 11.55 2.87
N LEU A 61 12.51 11.94 1.63
CA LEU A 61 12.45 11.02 0.47
C LEU A 61 13.65 10.05 0.41
N ASN A 62 14.72 10.31 1.15
CA ASN A 62 15.99 9.57 1.03
C ASN A 62 16.20 8.51 2.13
N ASN A 63 15.36 8.47 3.16
CA ASN A 63 15.51 7.50 4.24
C ASN A 63 14.67 6.24 3.95
N PRO A 64 15.23 5.03 4.13
CA PRO A 64 14.45 3.80 4.02
C PRO A 64 13.23 3.82 4.96
N THR A 65 12.10 3.32 4.47
CA THR A 65 10.90 3.17 5.29
C THR A 65 11.08 2.06 6.33
N GLN A 66 10.25 2.05 7.37
CA GLN A 66 10.30 1.01 8.40
C GLN A 66 10.12 -0.40 7.81
N ILE A 67 9.19 -0.56 6.86
CA ILE A 67 8.98 -1.83 6.16
C ILE A 67 10.21 -2.25 5.35
N GLN A 68 10.94 -1.32 4.74
CA GLN A 68 12.18 -1.63 4.02
C GLN A 68 13.27 -2.14 4.98
N LEU A 69 13.45 -1.49 6.13
CA LEU A 69 14.40 -1.96 7.14
C LEU A 69 13.99 -3.32 7.71
N HIS A 70 12.69 -3.54 7.93
CA HIS A 70 12.17 -4.84 8.39
C HIS A 70 12.41 -5.93 7.35
N ALA A 71 12.11 -5.69 6.07
CA ALA A 71 12.37 -6.63 4.99
C ALA A 71 13.87 -6.97 4.90
N ILE A 72 14.76 -5.96 4.94
CA ILE A 72 16.21 -6.18 4.93
C ILE A 72 16.64 -7.07 6.10
N LEU A 73 16.21 -6.75 7.33
CA LEU A 73 16.56 -7.54 8.50
C LEU A 73 16.02 -8.97 8.37
N HIS A 74 14.76 -9.13 7.97
CA HIS A 74 14.12 -10.43 7.81
C HIS A 74 14.89 -11.31 6.82
N TYR A 75 15.11 -10.87 5.58
CA TYR A 75 15.75 -11.70 4.56
C TYR A 75 17.26 -11.85 4.73
N ALA A 76 17.92 -10.94 5.45
CA ALA A 76 19.35 -11.09 5.77
C ALA A 76 19.61 -12.08 6.91
N THR A 77 18.61 -12.36 7.76
CA THR A 77 18.79 -13.17 8.98
C THR A 77 17.93 -14.43 9.04
N SER A 78 16.91 -14.54 8.19
CA SER A 78 16.02 -15.70 8.10
C SER A 78 16.57 -16.75 7.14
N HIS A 79 16.34 -18.02 7.45
CA HIS A 79 16.53 -19.13 6.51
C HIS A 79 15.32 -19.35 5.58
N VAL A 80 14.24 -18.61 5.82
CA VAL A 80 13.01 -18.66 5.01
C VAL A 80 13.11 -17.59 3.93
N VAL A 81 13.01 -18.01 2.68
CA VAL A 81 13.16 -17.15 1.49
C VAL A 81 11.94 -17.26 0.58
N PRO A 82 11.69 -16.25 -0.28
CA PRO A 82 10.66 -16.32 -1.32
C PRO A 82 10.74 -17.58 -2.18
N GLN A 83 9.59 -18.07 -2.66
CA GLN A 83 9.53 -19.19 -3.61
C GLN A 83 10.07 -18.80 -4.99
N GLN A 84 9.88 -17.55 -5.39
CA GLN A 84 10.39 -17.02 -6.64
C GLN A 84 11.91 -16.86 -6.58
N SER A 85 12.60 -17.22 -7.66
CA SER A 85 14.04 -17.04 -7.80
C SER A 85 14.40 -15.57 -7.95
N ILE A 86 15.68 -15.23 -7.69
CA ILE A 86 16.20 -13.86 -7.87
C ILE A 86 15.93 -13.35 -9.30
N SER A 87 16.07 -14.20 -10.31
CA SER A 87 15.84 -13.81 -11.71
C SER A 87 14.37 -13.55 -12.01
N GLU A 88 13.45 -14.31 -11.42
CA GLU A 88 12.00 -14.07 -11.50
C GLU A 88 11.63 -12.75 -10.80
N ILE A 89 12.08 -12.57 -9.54
CA ILE A 89 11.83 -11.36 -8.74
C ILE A 89 12.35 -10.10 -9.43
N SER A 90 13.51 -10.20 -10.08
CA SER A 90 14.13 -9.08 -10.79
C SER A 90 13.23 -8.53 -11.91
N VAL A 91 12.42 -9.37 -12.57
CA VAL A 91 11.49 -8.92 -13.62
C VAL A 91 10.48 -7.92 -13.06
N THR A 92 9.86 -8.24 -11.93
CA THR A 92 8.90 -7.34 -11.27
C THR A 92 9.59 -6.11 -10.70
N LEU A 93 10.76 -6.28 -10.07
CA LEU A 93 11.52 -5.17 -9.50
C LEU A 93 11.97 -4.16 -10.57
N ASP A 94 12.40 -4.61 -11.75
CA ASP A 94 12.81 -3.76 -12.86
C ASP A 94 11.63 -2.88 -13.34
N VAL A 95 10.42 -3.44 -13.41
CA VAL A 95 9.21 -2.69 -13.74
C VAL A 95 8.90 -1.65 -12.67
N ILE A 96 8.92 -2.02 -11.37
CA ILE A 96 8.71 -1.09 -10.25
C ILE A 96 9.68 0.09 -10.35
N LYS A 97 10.97 -0.17 -10.59
CA LYS A 97 11.99 0.86 -10.76
C LYS A 97 11.71 1.76 -11.98
N SER A 98 11.31 1.18 -13.11
CA SER A 98 11.05 1.95 -14.33
C SER A 98 9.89 2.94 -14.20
N LEU A 99 8.90 2.64 -13.35
CA LEU A 99 7.76 3.53 -13.13
C LEU A 99 8.15 4.79 -12.34
N ASN A 100 9.22 4.71 -11.53
CA ASN A 100 9.81 5.83 -10.78
C ASN A 100 8.78 6.67 -9.98
N ARG A 101 7.81 6.00 -9.37
CA ARG A 101 6.78 6.59 -8.51
C ARG A 101 6.20 5.53 -7.57
N PRO A 102 5.51 5.91 -6.48
CA PRO A 102 4.64 4.99 -5.74
C PRO A 102 3.58 4.36 -6.66
N ILE A 103 3.32 3.07 -6.48
CA ILE A 103 2.38 2.30 -7.31
C ILE A 103 1.27 1.66 -6.47
N ASN A 104 0.17 1.32 -7.14
CA ASN A 104 -0.81 0.37 -6.62
C ASN A 104 -0.42 -1.04 -7.09
N PHE A 105 -0.03 -1.90 -6.16
CA PHE A 105 0.40 -3.28 -6.41
C PHE A 105 -0.55 -4.27 -5.73
N LEU A 106 -1.29 -5.05 -6.53
CA LEU A 106 -2.13 -6.14 -6.05
C LEU A 106 -1.38 -7.46 -6.16
N VAL A 107 -1.39 -8.27 -5.11
CA VAL A 107 -0.73 -9.58 -5.09
C VAL A 107 -1.73 -10.64 -4.68
N PHE A 108 -1.93 -11.65 -5.53
CA PHE A 108 -2.61 -12.87 -5.15
C PHE A 108 -1.58 -13.80 -4.54
N GLY A 109 -1.74 -14.08 -3.25
CA GLY A 109 -0.82 -14.83 -2.41
C GLY A 109 -0.29 -13.95 -1.28
N LEU A 110 -0.34 -14.46 -0.07
CA LEU A 110 0.33 -13.89 1.10
C LEU A 110 1.37 -14.88 1.59
N GLY A 111 2.57 -14.45 1.93
CA GLY A 111 3.61 -15.38 2.36
C GLY A 111 4.99 -14.77 2.53
N HIS A 112 6.00 -15.61 2.30
CA HIS A 112 7.40 -15.30 2.58
C HIS A 112 8.03 -14.23 1.69
N ASP A 113 7.32 -13.74 0.68
CA ASP A 113 7.76 -12.67 -0.21
C ASP A 113 7.03 -11.35 0.07
N SER A 114 6.01 -11.35 0.94
CA SER A 114 5.10 -10.21 1.11
C SER A 114 5.80 -8.99 1.71
N LEU A 115 6.69 -9.19 2.70
CA LEU A 115 7.53 -8.10 3.23
C LEU A 115 8.42 -7.48 2.13
N MET A 116 8.90 -8.30 1.19
CA MET A 116 9.75 -7.82 0.10
C MET A 116 8.91 -7.00 -0.88
N TRP A 117 7.74 -7.49 -1.28
CA TRP A 117 6.85 -6.78 -2.19
C TRP A 117 6.37 -5.44 -1.64
N THR A 118 6.03 -5.36 -0.36
CA THR A 118 5.71 -4.06 0.28
C THR A 118 6.95 -3.18 0.41
N GLY A 119 8.11 -3.75 0.74
CA GLY A 119 9.39 -3.03 0.83
C GLY A 119 9.87 -2.42 -0.51
N PHE A 120 9.57 -3.07 -1.64
CA PHE A 120 9.89 -2.53 -2.97
C PHE A 120 9.00 -1.36 -3.39
N ASN A 121 7.88 -1.13 -2.70
CA ASN A 121 6.91 -0.09 -3.04
C ASN A 121 6.75 0.93 -1.90
N PRO A 122 7.83 1.63 -1.51
CA PRO A 122 7.75 2.61 -0.43
C PRO A 122 6.75 3.71 -0.78
N SER A 123 5.89 4.06 0.18
CA SER A 123 4.83 5.07 0.03
C SER A 123 3.74 4.74 -1.01
N GLY A 124 3.79 3.56 -1.64
CA GLY A 124 2.72 3.05 -2.48
C GLY A 124 1.75 2.15 -1.71
N THR A 125 0.78 1.61 -2.43
CA THR A 125 -0.17 0.64 -1.89
C THR A 125 0.22 -0.75 -2.37
N THR A 126 0.53 -1.66 -1.45
CA THR A 126 0.64 -3.09 -1.73
C THR A 126 -0.44 -3.83 -0.95
N LEU A 127 -1.29 -4.57 -1.66
CA LEU A 127 -2.42 -5.32 -1.09
C LEU A 127 -2.32 -6.79 -1.47
N PHE A 128 -2.49 -7.68 -0.49
CA PHE A 128 -2.43 -9.13 -0.66
C PHE A 128 -3.83 -9.75 -0.58
N LEU A 129 -4.10 -10.72 -1.45
CA LEU A 129 -5.31 -11.53 -1.47
C LEU A 129 -4.94 -13.00 -1.24
N GLU A 130 -5.50 -13.63 -0.21
CA GLU A 130 -5.12 -14.98 0.21
C GLU A 130 -6.36 -15.84 0.48
N GLU A 131 -6.36 -17.11 0.08
CA GLU A 131 -7.52 -17.99 0.29
C GLU A 131 -7.70 -18.48 1.73
N ASP A 132 -6.63 -18.59 2.51
CA ASP A 132 -6.67 -19.21 3.84
C ASP A 132 -6.71 -18.16 4.97
N PRO A 133 -7.85 -18.00 5.66
CA PRO A 133 -7.97 -17.01 6.73
C PRO A 133 -7.03 -17.28 7.91
N LYS A 134 -6.67 -18.55 8.19
CA LYS A 134 -5.72 -18.87 9.26
C LYS A 134 -4.31 -18.47 8.87
N TRP A 135 -3.97 -18.64 7.60
CA TRP A 135 -2.69 -18.20 7.07
C TRP A 135 -2.57 -16.66 7.11
N VAL A 136 -3.63 -15.94 6.72
CA VAL A 136 -3.70 -14.47 6.87
C VAL A 136 -3.43 -14.04 8.31
N GLN A 137 -4.13 -14.64 9.28
CA GLN A 137 -3.92 -14.31 10.69
C GLN A 137 -2.49 -14.60 11.17
N THR A 138 -1.91 -15.70 10.69
CA THR A 138 -0.54 -16.10 11.03
C THR A 138 0.48 -15.08 10.53
N VAL A 139 0.42 -14.73 9.24
CA VAL A 139 1.36 -13.78 8.64
C VAL A 139 1.20 -12.38 9.22
N LEU A 140 -0.04 -11.89 9.40
CA LEU A 140 -0.27 -10.55 9.95
C LEU A 140 0.08 -10.42 11.44
N LYS A 141 0.18 -11.54 12.17
CA LYS A 141 0.69 -11.51 13.55
C LYS A 141 2.18 -11.16 13.58
N ASP A 142 2.95 -11.69 12.62
CA ASP A 142 4.40 -11.50 12.54
C ASP A 142 4.78 -10.22 11.77
N ALA A 143 3.93 -9.80 10.83
CA ALA A 143 4.10 -8.59 10.02
C ALA A 143 2.80 -7.76 9.96
N PRO A 144 2.43 -7.06 11.06
CA PRO A 144 1.16 -6.35 11.18
C PRO A 144 1.01 -5.15 10.24
N GLU A 145 2.09 -4.70 9.61
CA GLU A 145 2.09 -3.63 8.63
C GLU A 145 1.66 -4.07 7.21
N LEU A 146 1.59 -5.38 6.96
CA LEU A 146 1.08 -5.91 5.69
C LEU A 146 -0.44 -5.71 5.61
N ARG A 147 -0.92 -5.42 4.40
CA ARG A 147 -2.36 -5.30 4.12
C ARG A 147 -2.84 -6.52 3.37
N ALA A 148 -3.71 -7.31 3.97
CA ALA A 148 -4.20 -8.53 3.36
C ALA A 148 -5.70 -8.72 3.57
N HIS A 149 -6.36 -9.30 2.57
CA HIS A 149 -7.74 -9.76 2.64
C HIS A 149 -7.85 -11.24 2.34
N THR A 150 -8.72 -11.93 3.08
CA THR A 150 -9.10 -13.30 2.73
C THR A 150 -10.07 -13.28 1.56
N VAL A 151 -9.84 -14.13 0.56
CA VAL A 151 -10.69 -14.29 -0.61
C VAL A 151 -11.25 -15.71 -0.67
N GLN A 152 -12.57 -15.82 -0.77
CA GLN A 152 -13.21 -17.11 -1.01
C GLN A 152 -13.32 -17.38 -2.50
N TYR A 153 -12.65 -18.43 -2.96
CA TYR A 153 -12.75 -18.93 -4.34
C TYR A 153 -13.86 -19.97 -4.45
N ARG A 154 -14.62 -19.89 -5.54
CA ARG A 154 -15.71 -20.83 -5.87
C ARG A 154 -15.37 -21.80 -7.00
N THR A 155 -14.18 -21.68 -7.57
CA THR A 155 -13.68 -22.54 -8.66
C THR A 155 -12.57 -23.44 -8.14
N GLN A 156 -12.55 -24.68 -8.58
CA GLN A 156 -11.52 -25.67 -8.26
C GLN A 156 -10.66 -25.99 -9.49
N LEU A 157 -9.42 -26.40 -9.27
CA LEU A 157 -8.47 -26.71 -10.34
C LEU A 157 -9.03 -27.74 -11.33
N GLN A 158 -9.74 -28.75 -10.85
CA GLN A 158 -10.36 -29.78 -11.67
C GLN A 158 -11.43 -29.26 -12.64
N GLU A 159 -12.02 -28.10 -12.38
CA GLU A 159 -13.03 -27.47 -13.24
C GLU A 159 -12.41 -26.69 -14.42
N ALA A 160 -11.08 -26.57 -14.51
CA ALA A 160 -10.39 -25.71 -15.47
C ALA A 160 -10.85 -25.94 -16.93
N ASP A 161 -10.91 -27.19 -17.38
CA ASP A 161 -11.31 -27.50 -18.76
C ASP A 161 -12.79 -27.16 -19.04
N GLU A 162 -13.68 -27.34 -18.05
CA GLU A 162 -15.10 -27.00 -18.18
C GLU A 162 -15.32 -25.49 -18.16
N LEU A 163 -14.61 -24.77 -17.30
CA LEU A 163 -14.67 -23.32 -17.19
C LEU A 163 -14.21 -22.64 -18.49
N LEU A 164 -13.14 -23.12 -19.13
CA LEU A 164 -12.69 -22.62 -20.44
C LEU A 164 -13.71 -22.86 -21.56
N LYS A 165 -14.46 -23.96 -21.51
CA LYS A 165 -15.50 -24.25 -22.51
C LYS A 165 -16.74 -23.40 -22.30
N SER A 166 -17.18 -23.28 -21.05
CA SER A 166 -18.47 -22.67 -20.69
C SER A 166 -18.46 -21.14 -20.68
N TYR A 167 -17.33 -20.50 -20.36
CA TYR A 167 -17.30 -19.03 -20.22
C TYR A 167 -17.72 -18.29 -21.50
N LYS A 168 -17.43 -18.86 -22.69
CA LYS A 168 -17.79 -18.26 -23.99
C LYS A 168 -19.29 -18.15 -24.21
N SER A 169 -20.05 -19.06 -23.59
CA SER A 169 -21.52 -19.08 -23.67
C SER A 169 -22.21 -18.22 -22.62
N GLU A 170 -21.49 -17.74 -21.60
CA GLU A 170 -22.03 -16.87 -20.56
C GLU A 170 -21.82 -15.40 -20.97
N PRO A 171 -22.88 -14.65 -21.33
CA PRO A 171 -22.74 -13.28 -21.81
C PRO A 171 -21.99 -12.37 -20.84
N THR A 172 -22.15 -12.57 -19.53
CA THR A 172 -21.48 -11.79 -18.48
C THR A 172 -20.02 -12.19 -18.24
N CYS A 173 -19.51 -13.23 -18.92
CA CYS A 173 -18.07 -13.54 -19.01
C CYS A 173 -17.41 -13.00 -20.29
N SER A 174 -18.21 -12.51 -21.25
CA SER A 174 -17.68 -12.13 -22.56
C SER A 174 -16.79 -10.88 -22.47
N PRO A 175 -15.76 -10.76 -23.33
CA PRO A 175 -14.84 -9.61 -23.36
C PRO A 175 -15.51 -8.23 -23.35
N ALA A 176 -16.67 -8.11 -24.01
CA ALA A 176 -17.39 -6.86 -24.15
C ALA A 176 -18.33 -6.52 -22.98
N LYS A 177 -18.72 -7.52 -22.17
CA LYS A 177 -19.74 -7.36 -21.10
C LYS A 177 -19.27 -7.86 -19.74
N ALA A 178 -18.04 -8.34 -19.62
CA ALA A 178 -17.50 -8.87 -18.38
C ALA A 178 -17.43 -7.77 -17.30
N PHE A 179 -18.00 -8.08 -16.15
CA PHE A 179 -17.88 -7.32 -14.92
C PHE A 179 -17.62 -8.27 -13.75
N LEU A 180 -17.10 -7.77 -12.64
CA LEU A 180 -16.70 -8.62 -11.51
C LEU A 180 -17.66 -8.50 -10.33
N ARG A 181 -17.76 -7.32 -9.72
CA ARG A 181 -18.56 -7.08 -8.51
C ARG A 181 -19.99 -7.60 -8.68
N GLY A 182 -20.40 -8.58 -7.88
CA GLY A 182 -21.73 -9.19 -7.91
C GLY A 182 -22.04 -10.08 -9.13
N ASN A 183 -21.06 -10.39 -9.99
CA ASN A 183 -21.25 -11.27 -11.14
C ASN A 183 -21.29 -12.76 -10.75
N GLU A 184 -22.40 -13.19 -10.19
CA GLU A 184 -22.57 -14.59 -9.80
C GLU A 184 -22.70 -15.54 -11.00
N LYS A 185 -23.18 -15.05 -12.15
CA LYS A 185 -23.41 -15.86 -13.36
C LYS A 185 -22.10 -16.29 -14.01
N CYS A 186 -21.11 -15.40 -14.09
CA CYS A 186 -19.81 -15.74 -14.62
C CYS A 186 -18.96 -16.47 -13.58
N LYS A 187 -18.91 -17.81 -13.58
CA LYS A 187 -18.14 -18.60 -12.59
C LYS A 187 -16.68 -18.14 -12.40
N LEU A 188 -16.02 -17.67 -13.46
CA LEU A 188 -14.65 -17.16 -13.42
C LEU A 188 -14.49 -15.79 -12.75
N ALA A 189 -15.57 -15.01 -12.62
CA ALA A 189 -15.53 -13.72 -11.96
C ALA A 189 -15.37 -13.88 -10.44
N LEU A 190 -14.32 -13.28 -9.89
CA LEU A 190 -14.18 -13.02 -8.46
C LEU A 190 -15.14 -11.89 -8.09
N HIS A 191 -16.36 -12.25 -7.71
CA HIS A 191 -17.49 -11.33 -7.54
C HIS A 191 -17.65 -10.78 -6.12
N ASN A 192 -16.83 -11.26 -5.20
CA ASN A 192 -16.89 -11.08 -3.75
C ASN A 192 -15.60 -10.47 -3.17
N LEU A 193 -14.84 -9.72 -3.97
CA LEU A 193 -13.65 -9.02 -3.48
C LEU A 193 -14.05 -7.77 -2.67
N PRO A 194 -13.20 -7.28 -1.76
CA PRO A 194 -13.40 -6.00 -1.09
C PRO A 194 -13.52 -4.84 -2.08
N ASP A 195 -14.31 -3.81 -1.72
CA ASP A 195 -14.54 -2.64 -2.58
C ASP A 195 -13.24 -1.94 -2.98
N GLU A 196 -12.25 -1.87 -2.08
CA GLU A 196 -10.94 -1.29 -2.36
C GLU A 196 -10.21 -1.99 -3.51
N VAL A 197 -10.43 -3.29 -3.72
CA VAL A 197 -9.87 -4.01 -4.85
C VAL A 197 -10.50 -3.52 -6.14
N TYR A 198 -11.84 -3.46 -6.19
CA TYR A 198 -12.60 -3.04 -7.37
C TYR A 198 -12.43 -1.56 -7.74
N GLU A 199 -12.19 -0.70 -6.76
CA GLU A 199 -12.16 0.75 -6.95
C GLU A 199 -10.77 1.30 -7.27
N THR A 200 -9.74 0.49 -7.05
CA THR A 200 -8.34 0.85 -7.29
C THR A 200 -7.91 0.52 -8.72
N ASP A 201 -7.31 1.50 -9.40
CA ASP A 201 -6.58 1.26 -10.63
C ASP A 201 -5.18 0.69 -10.27
N TRP A 202 -5.03 -0.63 -10.41
CA TRP A 202 -3.80 -1.35 -10.10
C TRP A 202 -2.75 -1.17 -11.21
N ASP A 203 -1.57 -0.68 -10.86
CA ASP A 203 -0.45 -0.52 -11.79
C ASP A 203 0.24 -1.87 -12.06
N LEU A 204 0.41 -2.66 -10.99
CA LEU A 204 0.99 -3.99 -11.01
C LEU A 204 0.02 -5.00 -10.39
N ILE A 205 -0.01 -6.19 -10.97
CA ILE A 205 -0.76 -7.33 -10.46
C ILE A 205 0.16 -8.55 -10.49
N MET A 206 0.43 -9.19 -9.35
CA MET A 206 1.11 -10.48 -9.26
C MET A 206 0.08 -11.57 -8.98
N ILE A 207 0.02 -12.57 -9.85
CA ILE A 207 -0.85 -13.74 -9.72
C ILE A 207 0.02 -14.94 -9.33
N ASP A 208 0.24 -15.11 -8.03
CA ASP A 208 1.01 -16.23 -7.45
C ASP A 208 0.15 -17.13 -6.54
N ALA A 209 -1.15 -16.86 -6.47
CA ALA A 209 -2.13 -17.67 -5.76
C ALA A 209 -3.48 -17.59 -6.48
N PRO A 210 -4.46 -18.45 -6.15
CA PRO A 210 -4.45 -19.50 -5.11
C PRO A 210 -3.54 -20.69 -5.42
N ARG A 211 -3.35 -21.56 -4.42
CA ARG A 211 -2.44 -22.72 -4.38
C ARG A 211 -2.42 -23.62 -5.63
N GLY A 212 -3.58 -24.03 -6.13
CA GLY A 212 -3.73 -24.82 -7.36
C GLY A 212 -2.87 -26.10 -7.48
N TYR A 213 -2.54 -26.78 -6.39
CA TYR A 213 -1.66 -27.98 -6.41
C TYR A 213 -2.39 -29.33 -6.23
N PHE A 214 -3.71 -29.34 -6.00
CA PHE A 214 -4.56 -30.54 -6.02
C PHE A 214 -5.91 -30.24 -6.68
N ALA A 215 -6.64 -31.28 -7.09
CA ALA A 215 -7.84 -31.18 -7.93
C ALA A 215 -8.93 -30.26 -7.32
N GLU A 216 -9.21 -30.41 -6.03
CA GLU A 216 -10.23 -29.66 -5.29
C GLU A 216 -9.73 -28.30 -4.79
N ALA A 217 -8.43 -28.01 -4.94
CA ALA A 217 -7.87 -26.73 -4.54
C ALA A 217 -8.41 -25.61 -5.43
N PRO A 218 -8.55 -24.39 -4.91
CA PRO A 218 -8.73 -23.24 -5.78
C PRO A 218 -7.51 -23.07 -6.69
N GLY A 219 -7.77 -22.97 -7.99
CA GLY A 219 -6.75 -22.73 -9.01
C GLY A 219 -6.77 -21.27 -9.51
N ARG A 220 -5.71 -20.86 -10.22
CA ARG A 220 -5.52 -19.46 -10.66
C ARG A 220 -6.46 -18.99 -11.77
N MET A 221 -7.36 -19.86 -12.25
CA MET A 221 -8.31 -19.57 -13.33
C MET A 221 -9.13 -18.30 -13.10
N ALA A 222 -9.78 -18.18 -11.94
CA ALA A 222 -10.63 -17.04 -11.62
C ALA A 222 -9.81 -15.75 -11.38
N ALA A 223 -8.61 -15.88 -10.81
CA ALA A 223 -7.68 -14.76 -10.64
C ALA A 223 -7.21 -14.22 -11.99
N ILE A 224 -6.74 -15.07 -12.89
CA ILE A 224 -6.30 -14.70 -14.25
C ILE A 224 -7.44 -13.99 -14.99
N PHE A 225 -8.63 -14.59 -15.04
CA PHE A 225 -9.79 -13.98 -15.69
C PHE A 225 -10.12 -12.60 -15.09
N SER A 226 -10.24 -12.53 -13.77
CA SER A 226 -10.67 -11.31 -13.08
C SER A 226 -9.67 -10.18 -13.28
N MET A 227 -8.37 -10.47 -13.19
CA MET A 227 -7.33 -9.46 -13.37
C MET A 227 -7.24 -8.97 -14.81
N THR A 228 -7.48 -9.83 -15.81
CA THR A 228 -7.65 -9.40 -17.19
C THR A 228 -8.81 -8.40 -17.32
N VAL A 229 -9.98 -8.69 -16.73
CA VAL A 229 -11.15 -7.80 -16.77
C VAL A 229 -10.84 -6.46 -16.11
N MET A 230 -10.18 -6.46 -14.95
CA MET A 230 -9.80 -5.22 -14.25
C MET A 230 -8.79 -4.40 -15.04
N ALA A 231 -7.73 -5.04 -15.56
CA ALA A 231 -6.70 -4.36 -16.34
C ALA A 231 -7.27 -3.70 -17.61
N ARG A 232 -8.19 -4.37 -18.30
CA ARG A 232 -8.89 -3.82 -19.48
C ARG A 232 -9.84 -2.68 -19.14
N ASN A 233 -10.46 -2.72 -17.96
CA ASN A 233 -11.42 -1.72 -17.49
C ASN A 233 -10.79 -0.62 -16.62
N ARG A 234 -9.45 -0.59 -16.50
CA ARG A 234 -8.69 0.45 -15.80
C ARG A 234 -9.12 1.83 -16.30
N LYS A 235 -9.42 2.74 -15.37
CA LYS A 235 -9.93 4.09 -15.67
C LYS A 235 -8.81 5.05 -16.05
N GLY A 236 -7.68 4.96 -15.34
CA GLY A 236 -6.47 5.72 -15.61
C GLY A 236 -5.80 5.35 -16.93
N SER A 237 -4.92 6.23 -17.41
CA SER A 237 -4.10 5.98 -18.59
C SER A 237 -3.01 4.93 -18.32
N GLY A 238 -2.34 4.50 -19.40
CA GLY A 238 -1.26 3.53 -19.36
C GLY A 238 -1.72 2.07 -19.48
N VAL A 239 -0.80 1.17 -19.13
CA VAL A 239 -1.00 -0.29 -19.11
C VAL A 239 -1.03 -0.78 -17.67
N THR A 240 -1.63 -1.95 -17.45
CA THR A 240 -1.45 -2.70 -16.21
C THR A 240 -0.39 -3.77 -16.44
N HIS A 241 0.64 -3.80 -15.60
CA HIS A 241 1.65 -4.86 -15.64
C HIS A 241 1.14 -6.07 -14.87
N VAL A 242 0.94 -7.21 -15.55
CA VAL A 242 0.46 -8.45 -14.94
C VAL A 242 1.58 -9.48 -14.95
N PHE A 243 1.91 -10.02 -13.79
CA PHE A 243 2.87 -11.09 -13.60
C PHE A 243 2.11 -12.35 -13.22
N LEU A 244 2.31 -13.44 -13.95
CA LEU A 244 1.73 -14.74 -13.66
C LEU A 244 2.85 -15.73 -13.36
N HIS A 245 2.77 -16.39 -12.20
CA HIS A 245 3.73 -17.42 -11.79
C HIS A 245 3.20 -18.84 -12.03
N ASP A 246 4.08 -19.84 -11.92
CA ASP A 246 3.93 -21.26 -12.32
C ASP A 246 3.37 -21.48 -13.73
N VAL A 247 3.82 -20.74 -14.73
CA VAL A 247 3.43 -20.96 -16.14
C VAL A 247 3.98 -22.25 -16.75
N ASP A 248 4.78 -23.01 -16.00
CA ASP A 248 5.14 -24.40 -16.30
C ASP A 248 3.98 -25.37 -16.08
N ARG A 249 2.99 -24.99 -15.26
CA ARG A 249 1.74 -25.74 -15.11
C ARG A 249 0.80 -25.48 -16.30
N LYS A 250 0.10 -26.54 -16.72
CA LYS A 250 -0.78 -26.52 -17.90
C LYS A 250 -1.92 -25.51 -17.78
N VAL A 251 -2.58 -25.46 -16.61
CA VAL A 251 -3.77 -24.63 -16.43
C VAL A 251 -3.42 -23.14 -16.53
N GLU A 252 -2.41 -22.71 -15.79
CA GLU A 252 -1.89 -21.35 -15.78
C GLU A 252 -1.50 -20.91 -17.18
N LYS A 253 -0.75 -21.74 -17.91
CA LYS A 253 -0.33 -21.44 -19.28
C LYS A 253 -1.52 -21.25 -20.24
N VAL A 254 -2.49 -22.18 -20.22
CA VAL A 254 -3.66 -22.11 -21.11
C VAL A 254 -4.52 -20.89 -20.77
N TYR A 255 -4.76 -20.61 -19.50
CA TYR A 255 -5.53 -19.44 -19.07
C TYR A 255 -4.81 -18.13 -19.39
N ALA A 256 -3.49 -18.07 -19.28
CA ALA A 256 -2.71 -16.91 -19.68
C ALA A 256 -2.84 -16.62 -21.18
N GLU A 257 -2.73 -17.66 -22.01
CA GLU A 257 -2.84 -17.52 -23.46
C GLU A 257 -4.28 -17.14 -23.89
N GLU A 258 -5.30 -17.61 -23.18
CA GLU A 258 -6.71 -17.29 -23.46
C GLU A 258 -7.13 -15.89 -22.99
N PHE A 259 -6.64 -15.42 -21.83
CA PHE A 259 -7.14 -14.17 -21.22
C PHE A 259 -6.13 -13.03 -21.19
N LEU A 260 -4.83 -13.30 -20.95
CA LEU A 260 -3.79 -12.27 -20.93
C LEU A 260 -3.22 -12.00 -22.32
N CYS A 261 -3.34 -12.98 -23.22
CA CYS A 261 -2.96 -12.95 -24.63
C CYS A 261 -1.46 -12.89 -24.90
N ARG A 262 -1.00 -13.79 -25.78
CA ARG A 262 0.41 -13.84 -26.19
C ARG A 262 0.92 -12.53 -26.77
N LYS A 263 0.06 -11.75 -27.46
CA LYS A 263 0.40 -10.43 -28.02
C LYS A 263 0.80 -9.39 -26.95
N ASN A 264 0.36 -9.57 -25.70
CA ASN A 264 0.67 -8.68 -24.59
C ASN A 264 1.84 -9.19 -23.74
N LEU A 265 2.40 -10.37 -24.05
CA LEU A 265 3.52 -10.93 -23.31
C LEU A 265 4.80 -10.16 -23.64
N VAL A 266 5.42 -9.58 -22.61
CA VAL A 266 6.66 -8.79 -22.74
C VAL A 266 7.88 -9.67 -22.47
N LYS A 267 7.85 -10.47 -21.41
CA LYS A 267 9.01 -11.26 -20.97
C LYS A 267 8.58 -12.52 -20.23
N GLY A 268 9.35 -13.59 -20.36
CA GLY A 268 9.24 -14.79 -19.54
C GLY A 268 10.59 -15.17 -18.95
N VAL A 269 10.65 -15.48 -17.65
CA VAL A 269 11.85 -15.91 -16.93
C VAL A 269 11.46 -17.00 -15.96
N GLY A 270 12.12 -18.17 -16.03
CA GLY A 270 11.75 -19.31 -15.20
C GLY A 270 10.28 -19.68 -15.36
N ARG A 271 9.54 -19.67 -14.26
CA ARG A 271 8.10 -19.93 -14.18
C ARG A 271 7.24 -18.65 -14.22
N LEU A 272 7.86 -17.48 -14.33
CA LEU A 272 7.18 -16.19 -14.35
C LEU A 272 7.02 -15.65 -15.78
N TRP A 273 5.80 -15.25 -16.14
CA TRP A 273 5.50 -14.45 -17.33
C TRP A 273 5.03 -13.05 -16.95
N HIS A 274 5.52 -12.04 -17.66
CA HIS A 274 5.14 -10.62 -17.53
C HIS A 274 4.40 -10.15 -18.79
N PHE A 275 3.22 -9.59 -18.58
CA PHE A 275 2.34 -9.02 -19.60
C PHE A 275 2.11 -7.51 -19.37
N GLU A 276 1.88 -6.79 -20.46
CA GLU A 276 1.38 -5.40 -20.43
C GLU A 276 -0.02 -5.36 -21.04
N ILE A 277 -1.02 -5.16 -20.19
CA ILE A 277 -2.42 -5.17 -20.61
C ILE A 277 -2.91 -3.73 -20.79
N PRO A 278 -3.26 -3.30 -22.02
CA PRO A 278 -3.78 -1.97 -22.26
C PRO A 278 -5.23 -1.82 -21.77
N SER A 279 -5.57 -0.64 -21.25
CA SER A 279 -6.97 -0.26 -21.01
C SER A 279 -7.74 -0.14 -22.34
N LEU A 280 -9.00 -0.55 -22.34
CA LEU A 280 -9.92 -0.39 -23.48
C LEU A 280 -10.11 1.07 -23.87
N GLY A 281 -10.07 2.00 -22.91
CA GLY A 281 -10.16 3.44 -23.19
C GLY A 281 -9.07 3.95 -24.14
N ASN A 282 -7.90 3.32 -24.14
CA ASN A 282 -6.77 3.68 -25.01
C ASN A 282 -6.85 3.03 -26.41
N GLN A 283 -7.69 1.99 -26.59
CA GLN A 283 -7.82 1.23 -27.85
C GLN A 283 -8.90 1.80 -28.80
N ASN A 284 -9.70 2.77 -28.35
CA ASN A 284 -10.80 3.36 -29.13
C ASN A 284 -10.36 4.19 -30.36
N ASN A 285 -9.06 4.40 -30.58
CA ASN A 285 -8.56 5.06 -31.80
C ASN A 285 -8.40 4.11 -33.00
N THR A 286 -8.66 2.81 -32.83
CA THR A 286 -8.60 1.79 -33.90
C THR A 286 -9.68 0.74 -33.68
N LEU A 287 -10.94 1.11 -33.88
CA LEU A 287 -12.06 0.16 -33.78
C LEU A 287 -12.16 -0.68 -35.06
N ASP A 288 -11.59 -1.89 -35.00
CA ASP A 288 -12.07 -3.03 -35.79
C ASP A 288 -13.15 -3.75 -34.96
N HIS A 289 -14.35 -3.87 -35.53
CA HIS A 289 -15.52 -4.51 -34.90
C HIS A 289 -15.31 -6.00 -34.58
N SER A 290 -14.20 -6.60 -35.02
CA SER A 290 -13.81 -7.99 -34.72
C SER A 290 -13.33 -8.23 -33.28
N ILE A 291 -12.90 -7.19 -32.55
CA ILE A 291 -12.29 -7.27 -31.20
C ILE A 291 -13.32 -7.65 -30.09
N ALA A 292 -14.62 -7.60 -30.38
CA ALA A 292 -15.66 -7.84 -29.37
C ALA A 292 -15.89 -9.33 -29.01
N SER A 293 -15.34 -10.27 -29.78
CA SER A 293 -15.70 -11.70 -29.65
C SER A 293 -14.76 -12.53 -28.77
N ARG A 294 -13.51 -12.07 -28.54
CA ARG A 294 -12.50 -12.81 -27.77
C ARG A 294 -11.61 -11.89 -26.93
N PHE A 295 -10.97 -12.44 -25.91
CA PHE A 295 -9.96 -11.71 -25.14
C PHE A 295 -8.69 -11.51 -25.98
N CYS A 296 -8.32 -12.56 -26.71
CA CYS A 296 -7.25 -12.61 -27.70
C CYS A 296 -7.87 -12.87 -29.08
#